data_AF-A0A482VZW7-F1
#
_entry.id   AF-A0A482VZW7-F1
#
_cell.length_a   1.000
_cell.length_b   1.000
_cell.length_c   1.000
_cell.angle_alpha   90.00
_cell.angle_beta   90.00
_cell.angle_gamma   90.00
#
_symmetry.space_group_name_H-M   'P 1'
#
loop_
_entity.id
_entity.type
_entity.pdbx_description
1 polymer ?
#
loop_
_entity_poly.entity_id
_entity_poly.type
_entity_poly.pdbx_seq_one_letter_code
_entity_poly.pdbx_strand_id
1 'polypeptide(L)'
;MRYGEESERLMREFGEVKWCPVEGSKIVEFYKGKNVFVTGATGFLGKLLVEKLLRACPDIDTVYILVRPKKGEDEHSRKDKVYADQST
;
A
#
# COMPACT_ATOMS: atom_id res chain seq x y z
N MET A 1 10.94 1.82 10.02
CA MET A 1 11.04 2.77 11.15
C MET A 1 11.08 4.25 10.76
N ARG A 2 10.95 4.67 9.49
CA ARG A 2 11.18 6.07 9.07
C ARG A 2 9.95 6.99 9.00
N TYR A 3 8.73 6.47 9.17
CA TYR A 3 7.50 7.23 8.93
C TYR A 3 7.09 8.14 10.09
N GLY A 4 7.57 7.92 11.31
CA GLY A 4 7.26 8.78 12.46
C GLY A 4 7.72 10.22 12.19
N GLU A 5 9.00 10.37 11.87
CA GLU A 5 9.63 11.67 11.60
C GLU A 5 9.10 12.33 10.32
N GLU A 6 8.86 11.55 9.26
CA GLU A 6 8.32 12.07 8.00
C GLU A 6 6.84 12.49 8.14
N SER A 7 6.08 11.77 8.98
CA SER A 7 4.70 12.16 9.30
C SER A 7 4.65 13.44 10.13
N GLU A 8 5.56 13.63 11.09
CA GLU A 8 5.67 14.88 11.86
C GLU A 8 6.04 16.08 10.98
N ARG A 9 6.91 15.85 9.97
CA ARG A 9 7.26 16.88 8.99
C ARG A 9 6.07 17.26 8.11
N LEU A 10 5.35 16.28 7.56
CA LEU A 10 4.15 16.52 6.73
C LEU A 10 3.00 17.15 7.53
N MET A 11 2.86 16.81 8.82
CA MET A 11 1.90 17.46 9.73
C MET A 11 2.19 18.96 9.91
N ARG A 12 3.47 19.35 9.92
CA ARG A 12 3.86 20.77 9.98
C ARG A 12 3.71 21.49 8.65
N GLU A 13 3.91 20.79 7.54
CA GLU A 13 3.96 21.38 6.20
C GLU A 13 2.56 21.56 5.57
N PHE A 14 1.59 20.69 5.87
CA PHE A 14 0.31 20.65 5.13
C PHE A 14 -0.97 21.03 5.89
N GLY A 15 -0.93 21.38 7.18
CA GLY A 15 -2.09 21.92 7.91
C GLY A 15 -3.31 20.98 8.03
N GLU A 16 -3.64 20.60 9.27
CA GLU A 16 -4.88 19.87 9.64
C GLU A 16 -5.18 18.55 8.92
N VAL A 17 -4.19 17.78 8.45
CA VAL A 17 -4.44 16.36 8.20
C VAL A 17 -4.48 15.64 9.54
N LYS A 18 -5.68 15.44 10.08
CA LYS A 18 -5.92 14.66 11.32
C LYS A 18 -5.41 13.24 11.12
N TRP A 19 -4.24 12.95 11.69
CA TRP A 19 -3.67 11.62 11.76
C TRP A 19 -4.42 10.83 12.85
N CYS A 20 -5.16 9.80 12.48
CA CYS A 20 -5.82 8.89 13.44
C CYS A 20 -4.91 7.68 13.70
N PRO A 21 -4.37 7.50 14.93
CA PRO A 21 -3.56 6.34 15.37
C PRO A 21 -4.06 5.02 14.75
N VAL A 22 -3.15 4.16 14.27
CA VAL A 22 -3.55 2.88 13.65
C VAL A 22 -4.32 2.04 14.68
N GLU A 23 -3.90 2.13 15.93
CA GLU A 23 -4.59 1.61 17.11
C GLU A 23 -5.99 2.25 17.24
N GLY A 24 -7.02 1.43 17.08
CA GLY A 24 -8.43 1.85 17.14
C GLY A 24 -9.03 2.33 15.80
N SER A 25 -8.33 2.16 14.68
CA SER A 25 -8.85 2.52 13.36
C SER A 25 -9.96 1.57 12.89
N LYS A 26 -11.15 2.11 12.57
CA LYS A 26 -12.25 1.34 11.96
C LYS A 26 -11.87 0.66 10.64
N ILE A 27 -10.88 1.21 9.93
CA ILE A 27 -10.37 0.63 8.69
C ILE A 27 -9.58 -0.64 8.98
N VAL A 28 -8.75 -0.61 10.03
CA VAL A 28 -7.94 -1.77 10.43
C VAL A 28 -8.84 -2.91 10.90
N GLU A 29 -9.81 -2.60 11.75
CA GLU A 29 -10.83 -3.57 12.19
C GLU A 29 -11.65 -4.12 11.02
N PHE A 30 -11.98 -3.27 10.04
CA PHE A 30 -12.69 -3.72 8.85
C PHE A 30 -11.88 -4.75 8.05
N TYR A 31 -10.57 -4.57 7.90
CA TYR A 31 -9.74 -5.46 7.10
C TYR A 31 -9.24 -6.71 7.84
N LYS A 32 -9.48 -6.79 9.16
CA LYS A 32 -9.09 -7.93 9.99
C LYS A 32 -9.70 -9.25 9.49
N GLY A 33 -8.84 -10.23 9.24
CA GLY A 33 -9.19 -11.56 8.73
C GLY A 33 -9.80 -11.56 7.33
N LYS A 34 -9.74 -10.45 6.58
CA LYS A 34 -10.33 -10.37 5.24
C LYS A 34 -9.35 -10.74 4.14
N ASN A 35 -9.92 -11.26 3.07
CA ASN A 35 -9.24 -11.46 1.79
C ASN A 35 -9.51 -10.28 0.86
N VAL A 36 -8.45 -9.60 0.43
CA VAL A 36 -8.53 -8.33 -0.32
C VAL A 36 -8.02 -8.55 -1.74
N PHE A 37 -8.83 -8.18 -2.75
CA PHE A 37 -8.42 -8.23 -4.15
C PHE A 37 -8.16 -6.82 -4.68
N VAL A 38 -6.91 -6.53 -5.05
CA VAL A 38 -6.46 -5.22 -5.53
C VAL A 38 -6.23 -5.25 -7.04
N THR A 39 -7.02 -4.47 -7.75
CA THR A 39 -6.81 -4.18 -9.18
C THR A 39 -5.96 -2.94 -9.37
N GLY A 40 -5.12 -2.89 -10.42
CA GLY A 40 -4.30 -1.71 -10.69
C GLY A 40 -3.14 -1.51 -9.70
N ALA A 41 -2.80 -2.54 -8.91
CA ALA A 41 -1.73 -2.50 -7.91
C ALA A 41 -0.36 -2.12 -8.47
N THR A 42 -0.13 -2.30 -9.78
CA THR A 42 1.13 -1.93 -10.44
C THR A 42 1.25 -0.44 -10.76
N GLY A 43 0.16 0.32 -10.65
CA GLY A 43 0.18 1.78 -10.81
C GLY A 43 0.69 2.46 -9.54
N PHE A 44 1.07 3.73 -9.64
CA PHE A 44 1.62 4.51 -8.53
C PHE A 44 0.79 4.43 -7.24
N LEU A 45 -0.50 4.79 -7.32
CA LEU A 45 -1.40 4.71 -6.16
C LEU A 45 -1.65 3.27 -5.68
N GLY A 46 -1.69 2.32 -6.61
CA GLY A 46 -1.91 0.91 -6.31
C GLY A 46 -0.79 0.33 -5.45
N LYS A 47 0.46 0.67 -5.75
CA LYS A 47 1.62 0.26 -4.94
C LYS A 47 1.56 0.85 -3.53
N LEU A 48 1.25 2.14 -3.42
CA LEU A 48 1.10 2.83 -2.12
C LEU A 48 -0.05 2.24 -1.29
N LEU A 49 -1.17 1.89 -1.92
CA LEU A 49 -2.28 1.24 -1.25
C LEU A 49 -1.87 -0.13 -0.69
N VAL A 50 -1.20 -0.96 -1.49
CA VAL A 50 -0.72 -2.28 -1.05
C VAL A 50 0.28 -2.14 0.09
N GLU A 51 1.24 -1.22 -0.04
CA GLU A 51 2.19 -0.87 1.02
C GLU A 51 1.46 -0.50 2.32
N LYS A 52 0.48 0.41 2.22
CA LYS A 52 -0.30 0.88 3.38
C LYS A 52 -1.14 -0.22 4.02
N LEU A 53 -1.77 -1.09 3.23
CA LEU A 53 -2.54 -2.23 3.74
C LEU A 53 -1.64 -3.20 4.49
N LEU A 54 -0.50 -3.58 3.90
CA LEU A 54 0.45 -4.50 4.52
C LEU A 54 1.07 -3.94 5.81
N ARG A 55 1.27 -2.61 5.89
CA ARG A 55 1.85 -1.98 7.08
C ARG A 55 0.84 -1.66 8.18
N ALA A 56 -0.34 -1.16 7.81
CA ALA A 56 -1.33 -0.66 8.77
C ALA A 56 -2.37 -1.72 9.17
N CYS A 57 -2.58 -2.75 8.35
CA CYS A 57 -3.57 -3.81 8.61
C CYS A 57 -2.86 -5.17 8.68
N PRO A 58 -2.08 -5.44 9.76
CA PRO A 58 -1.28 -6.65 9.87
C PRO A 58 -2.11 -7.94 9.91
N ASP A 59 -3.38 -7.85 10.30
CA ASP A 59 -4.29 -8.98 10.44
C ASP A 59 -5.09 -9.30 9.16
N ILE A 60 -4.72 -8.76 7.98
CA ILE A 60 -5.30 -9.20 6.70
C ILE A 60 -4.89 -10.65 6.44
N ASP A 61 -5.84 -11.48 5.95
CA ASP A 61 -5.58 -12.89 5.65
C ASP A 61 -4.74 -13.02 4.36
N THR A 62 -5.29 -12.60 3.22
CA THR A 62 -4.57 -12.62 1.94
C THR A 62 -4.84 -11.36 1.11
N VAL A 63 -3.79 -10.80 0.50
CA VAL A 63 -3.89 -9.76 -0.53
C VAL A 63 -3.63 -10.36 -1.90
N TYR A 64 -4.65 -10.40 -2.74
CA TYR A 64 -4.58 -10.83 -4.13
C TYR A 64 -4.35 -9.63 -5.04
N ILE A 65 -3.40 -9.72 -5.98
CA ILE A 65 -3.07 -8.64 -6.90
C ILE A 65 -3.29 -9.10 -8.34
N LEU A 66 -4.08 -8.33 -9.10
CA LEU A 66 -4.21 -8.54 -10.54
C LEU A 66 -3.07 -7.86 -11.29
N VAL A 67 -2.22 -8.67 -11.93
CA VAL A 67 -1.17 -8.19 -12.84
C VAL A 67 -1.61 -8.48 -14.27
N ARG A 68 -1.87 -7.44 -15.07
CA ARG A 68 -2.18 -7.59 -16.51
C ARG A 68 -0.90 -7.48 -17.34
N PRO A 69 -0.66 -8.36 -18.33
CA PRO A 69 0.44 -8.17 -19.27
C PRO A 69 0.30 -6.83 -20.02
N LYS A 70 1.42 -6.16 -20.30
CA LYS A 70 1.44 -5.00 -21.22
C LYS A 70 1.71 -5.53 -22.62
N LYS A 71 1.09 -4.94 -23.66
CA LYS A 71 1.30 -5.38 -25.05
C LYS A 71 2.81 -5.32 -25.38
N GLY A 72 3.41 -6.49 -25.63
CA GLY A 72 4.85 -6.63 -25.92
C GLY A 72 5.75 -7.00 -24.72
N GLU A 73 5.20 -7.26 -23.53
CA GLU A 73 5.96 -7.76 -22.38
C GLU A 73 5.46 -9.13 -21.93
N ASP A 74 6.40 -10.05 -21.70
CA ASP A 74 6.16 -11.40 -21.22
C ASP A 74 5.61 -11.38 -19.77
N GLU A 75 4.72 -12.31 -19.42
CA GLU A 75 3.98 -12.29 -18.13
C GLU A 75 4.90 -12.30 -16.90
N HIS A 76 6.09 -12.88 -17.03
CA HIS A 76 7.11 -12.89 -15.98
C HIS A 76 7.82 -11.55 -15.79
N SER A 77 8.01 -10.75 -16.84
CA SER A 77 8.77 -9.49 -16.79
C SER A 77 8.10 -8.40 -15.95
N ARG A 78 6.77 -8.49 -15.76
CA ARG A 78 6.03 -7.53 -14.94
C ARG A 78 6.06 -7.80 -13.44
N LYS A 79 6.27 -9.05 -13.01
CA LYS A 79 6.39 -9.35 -11.57
C LYS A 79 7.60 -8.60 -10.99
N ASP A 80 8.71 -8.65 -11.71
CA ASP A 80 9.96 -8.01 -11.30
C ASP A 80 9.82 -6.49 -11.23
N LYS A 81 9.09 -5.84 -12.16
CA LYS A 81 8.85 -4.38 -12.12
C LYS A 81 7.98 -3.90 -10.95
N VAL A 82 7.17 -4.79 -10.36
CA VAL A 82 6.43 -4.44 -9.14
C VAL A 82 7.39 -4.31 -7.95
N TYR A 83 8.45 -5.10 -7.92
CA TYR A 83 9.45 -5.14 -6.83
C TYR A 83 10.76 -4.39 -7.13
N ALA A 84 11.07 -4.08 -8.39
CA ALA A 84 12.31 -3.45 -8.84
C ALA A 84 12.30 -1.91 -8.78
N ASP A 85 11.19 -1.31 -8.33
CA ASP A 85 11.09 0.13 -8.11
C ASP A 85 11.74 0.48 -6.76
N GLN A 86 13.08 0.44 -6.72
CA GLN A 86 13.92 0.89 -5.60
C GLN A 86 14.37 2.36 -5.79
N SER A 87 13.45 3.26 -6.12
CA SER A 87 13.77 4.69 -6.18
C SER A 87 12.76 5.53 -5.42
N THR A 88 12.95 5.61 -4.10
CA THR A 88 12.82 6.84 -3.29
C THR A 88 13.75 6.73 -2.09
#